data_AF-A0A1L9NDE7-F1
#
_entry.id   AF-A0A1L9NDE7-F1
#
_cell.length_a   1.000
_cell.length_b   1.000
_cell.length_c   1.000
_cell.angle_alpha   90.00
_cell.angle_beta   90.00
_cell.angle_gamma   90.00
#
_symmetry.space_group_name_H-M   'P 1'
#
loop_
_entity.id
_entity.type
_entity.pdbx_description
1 polymer ?
#
loop_
_entity_poly.entity_id
_entity_poly.type
_entity_poly.pdbx_seq_one_letter_code
_entity_poly.pdbx_strand_id
1 'polypeptide(L)'
;MMSILSLLSLPLFHHLAHAGTIYHSNFTSGLSPFSACNVESPSYSTATDGNLTVYFDESYYDGTRDRKGAEICVFENDTTTNVAQMTKEGWQGFSIYVPSDTYPTDKSAIIAQQFCPGGCSSWCGTVEIVNNTLQTTHRAACSTGTTATIVDDIERDAWHSVVVHMRVSEESDGAYEVWWDGEQVYSVSDIDVGFGTWDDDDALTTGWYFKNGEYCFDTDAYTDATRTLYFDNITWYETDDGSDDGATLIRRGTELISARLQPGQDPLVKEWIDIFLIFFTVFAFALATFWVAYTSQVIGALAAIEDPNSNPPPYIRLDNQSNNRNDPELTTTPVPKPITSDLRTSINYLFSISGGGIFSTFRGFRMYLAFISLDMVLAFLIPAFIPIPIHMTLASFLANFTGRMFLATWQMAWVHIVIADKSPFVGYRRMLGYQHWRRIAPVAVLHSAVMSGTSSLNLVVSRAVGWVIVGILGGEGSSGGKGEGGFGVVLLFLFFFLLTVPVNAIFTRVAASMLPEGLDPIVPFDRRFGGKVKMGGGDARLGIVDAWRTFEWSARVRYFKIFFQAIAIEIVLGVVGGLLVLGELKWLLYSH
;
A
#
# COMPACT_ATOMS: atom_id res chain seq x y z
N MET A 1 -17.03 15.64 -8.65
CA MET A 1 -17.29 15.16 -10.02
C MET A 1 -18.32 14.05 -9.92
N MET A 2 -19.58 14.35 -10.24
CA MET A 2 -20.64 13.33 -10.33
C MET A 2 -20.27 12.38 -11.47
N SER A 3 -20.17 11.09 -11.15
CA SER A 3 -19.71 10.07 -12.09
C SER A 3 -20.73 9.91 -13.21
N ILE A 4 -20.22 9.90 -14.44
CA ILE A 4 -20.96 9.69 -15.70
C ILE A 4 -21.64 8.31 -15.76
N LEU A 5 -21.37 7.41 -14.80
CA LEU A 5 -22.02 6.11 -14.67
C LEU A 5 -23.48 6.15 -14.15
N SER A 6 -23.91 7.22 -13.48
CA SER A 6 -25.28 7.30 -12.94
C SER A 6 -26.37 7.51 -14.01
N LEU A 7 -25.98 7.79 -15.26
CA LEU A 7 -26.87 8.16 -16.37
C LEU A 7 -27.09 7.04 -17.39
N LEU A 8 -26.46 5.87 -17.22
CA LEU A 8 -26.58 4.75 -18.16
C LEU A 8 -27.62 3.69 -17.74
N SER A 9 -28.25 3.83 -16.57
CA SER A 9 -29.22 2.83 -16.07
C SER A 9 -30.65 3.02 -16.58
N LEU A 10 -30.93 3.88 -17.57
CA LEU A 10 -32.33 4.24 -17.92
C LEU A 10 -32.75 4.39 -19.40
N PRO A 11 -31.90 4.28 -20.46
CA PRO A 11 -32.45 4.25 -21.82
C PRO A 11 -31.97 3.05 -22.67
N LEU A 12 -31.87 1.84 -22.11
CA LEU A 12 -31.68 0.63 -22.92
C LEU A 12 -32.91 -0.30 -22.96
N PHE A 13 -34.02 0.08 -22.35
CA PHE A 13 -35.27 -0.70 -22.32
C PHE A 13 -36.30 -0.25 -23.39
N HIS A 14 -35.90 0.52 -24.41
CA HIS A 14 -36.85 1.15 -25.34
C HIS A 14 -36.79 0.65 -26.79
N HIS A 15 -36.05 -0.40 -27.10
CA HIS A 15 -36.06 -0.95 -28.46
C HIS A 15 -35.82 -2.47 -28.53
N LEU A 16 -36.70 -3.25 -27.91
CA LEU A 16 -37.09 -4.58 -28.40
C LEU A 16 -38.59 -4.72 -28.12
N ALA A 17 -39.37 -4.83 -29.19
CA ALA A 17 -40.79 -5.06 -29.10
C ALA A 17 -41.06 -6.40 -29.78
N HIS A 18 -41.20 -7.48 -29.00
CA HIS A 18 -42.42 -8.30 -28.94
C HIS A 18 -42.28 -9.42 -27.87
N ALA A 19 -43.38 -9.57 -27.11
CA ALA A 19 -43.83 -10.69 -26.27
C ALA A 19 -42.93 -11.20 -25.12
N GLY A 20 -43.05 -10.57 -23.95
CA GLY A 20 -42.65 -11.13 -22.67
C GLY A 20 -42.93 -10.17 -21.51
N THR A 21 -43.46 -10.67 -20.38
CA THR A 21 -43.67 -9.86 -19.16
C THR A 21 -42.40 -9.87 -18.29
N ILE A 22 -41.91 -8.68 -17.93
CA ILE A 22 -40.74 -8.52 -17.04
C ILE A 22 -41.17 -7.97 -15.68
N TYR A 23 -40.83 -8.69 -14.60
CA TYR A 23 -40.86 -8.17 -13.23
C TYR A 23 -39.43 -7.95 -12.75
N HIS A 24 -39.11 -6.72 -12.36
CA HIS A 24 -37.74 -6.33 -12.00
C HIS A 24 -37.71 -5.35 -10.83
N SER A 25 -36.77 -5.54 -9.90
CA SER A 25 -36.44 -4.55 -8.88
C SER A 25 -34.98 -4.61 -8.45
N ASN A 26 -34.42 -3.42 -8.20
CA ASN A 26 -33.16 -3.23 -7.48
C ASN A 26 -33.39 -2.74 -6.04
N PHE A 27 -34.64 -2.83 -5.56
CA PHE A 27 -35.06 -2.48 -4.20
C PHE A 27 -34.77 -1.06 -3.71
N THR A 28 -34.32 -0.15 -4.59
CA THR A 28 -34.05 1.26 -4.23
C THR A 28 -35.31 2.06 -3.92
N SER A 29 -36.47 1.64 -4.44
CA SER A 29 -37.76 2.28 -4.25
C SER A 29 -38.76 1.46 -3.41
N GLY A 30 -38.29 0.38 -2.76
CA GLY A 30 -39.12 -0.55 -2.01
C GLY A 30 -39.27 -1.92 -2.68
N LEU A 31 -40.21 -2.73 -2.18
CA LEU A 31 -40.41 -4.12 -2.64
C LEU A 31 -41.07 -4.24 -4.02
N SER A 32 -41.80 -3.21 -4.48
CA SER A 32 -42.49 -3.22 -5.77
C SER A 32 -41.53 -3.55 -6.94
N PRO A 33 -41.95 -4.36 -7.93
CA PRO A 33 -43.29 -4.94 -8.14
C PRO A 33 -43.60 -6.17 -7.30
N PHE A 34 -42.68 -6.62 -6.45
CA PHE A 34 -42.86 -7.79 -5.59
C PHE A 34 -43.60 -7.45 -4.30
N SER A 35 -44.11 -8.49 -3.65
CA SER A 35 -44.73 -8.46 -2.33
C SER A 35 -44.16 -9.58 -1.47
N ALA A 36 -44.00 -9.33 -0.17
CA ALA A 36 -43.60 -10.37 0.76
C ALA A 36 -44.70 -11.45 0.83
N CYS A 37 -44.30 -12.72 0.83
CA CYS A 37 -45.17 -13.87 0.82
C CYS A 37 -44.58 -15.02 1.62
N ASN A 38 -45.43 -15.97 2.02
CA ASN A 38 -45.04 -17.12 2.85
C ASN A 38 -44.19 -16.73 4.06
N VAL A 39 -44.66 -15.71 4.78
CA VAL A 39 -43.92 -15.02 5.83
C VAL A 39 -44.83 -14.65 6.99
N GLU A 40 -44.32 -14.75 8.21
CA GLU A 40 -44.98 -14.29 9.43
C GLU A 40 -43.95 -13.71 10.42
N SER A 41 -44.34 -12.63 11.11
CA SER A 41 -43.52 -11.98 12.12
C SER A 41 -43.06 -12.97 13.21
N PRO A 42 -41.79 -12.94 13.63
CA PRO A 42 -40.79 -11.90 13.39
C PRO A 42 -39.97 -12.06 12.10
N SER A 43 -40.22 -13.10 11.30
CA SER A 43 -39.57 -13.26 9.99
C SER A 43 -40.11 -12.21 9.01
N TYR A 44 -39.29 -11.78 8.05
CA TYR A 44 -39.67 -10.74 7.09
C TYR A 44 -38.88 -10.80 5.78
N SER A 45 -39.48 -10.23 4.74
CA SER A 45 -38.81 -9.85 3.49
C SER A 45 -39.06 -8.37 3.27
N THR A 46 -38.02 -7.54 3.32
CA THR A 46 -38.14 -6.07 3.23
C THR A 46 -37.04 -5.48 2.37
N ALA A 47 -37.37 -4.43 1.63
CA ALA A 47 -36.36 -3.63 0.93
C ALA A 47 -35.73 -2.64 1.91
N THR A 48 -34.45 -2.83 2.24
CA THR A 48 -33.68 -1.97 3.15
C THR A 48 -32.37 -1.57 2.46
N ASP A 49 -31.99 -0.29 2.54
CA ASP A 49 -30.70 0.22 2.03
C ASP A 49 -30.37 -0.13 0.56
N GLY A 50 -31.41 -0.29 -0.28
CA GLY A 50 -31.23 -0.58 -1.71
C GLY A 50 -30.96 -2.05 -2.04
N ASN A 51 -31.30 -2.98 -1.14
CA ASN A 51 -31.36 -4.42 -1.40
C ASN A 51 -32.60 -5.03 -0.73
N LEU A 52 -32.94 -6.26 -1.08
CA LEU A 52 -33.91 -7.08 -0.36
C LEU A 52 -33.21 -7.80 0.78
N THR A 53 -33.62 -7.53 2.01
CA THR A 53 -33.25 -8.31 3.20
C THR A 53 -34.31 -9.37 3.45
N VAL A 54 -33.90 -10.63 3.57
CA VAL A 54 -34.73 -11.75 3.97
C VAL A 54 -34.22 -12.26 5.30
N TYR A 55 -35.08 -12.27 6.32
CA TYR A 55 -34.75 -12.67 7.67
C TYR A 55 -35.69 -13.77 8.13
N PHE A 56 -35.12 -14.85 8.66
CA PHE A 56 -35.83 -15.96 9.25
C PHE A 56 -35.36 -16.26 10.67
N ASP A 57 -36.31 -16.50 11.57
CA ASP A 57 -36.08 -16.89 12.96
C ASP A 57 -36.68 -18.28 13.22
N GLU A 58 -35.82 -19.29 13.39
CA GLU A 58 -36.24 -20.69 13.62
C GLU A 58 -37.08 -20.85 14.89
N SER A 59 -36.87 -20.01 15.91
CA SER A 59 -37.52 -20.14 17.22
C SER A 59 -39.04 -19.90 17.18
N TYR A 60 -39.53 -19.30 16.10
CA TYR A 60 -40.95 -19.04 15.87
C TYR A 60 -41.64 -20.06 14.96
N TYR A 61 -40.90 -21.06 14.45
CA TYR A 61 -41.48 -22.13 13.64
C TYR A 61 -42.46 -22.98 14.45
N ASP A 62 -43.67 -23.17 13.93
CA ASP A 62 -44.75 -23.93 14.58
C ASP A 62 -45.28 -25.10 13.74
N GLY A 63 -44.56 -25.48 12.68
CA GLY A 63 -45.00 -26.51 11.74
C GLY A 63 -45.71 -25.97 10.50
N THR A 64 -46.12 -24.70 10.49
CA THR A 64 -46.86 -24.10 9.36
C THR A 64 -45.93 -23.64 8.22
N ARG A 65 -46.51 -23.39 7.04
CA ARG A 65 -45.77 -22.95 5.85
C ARG A 65 -45.27 -21.52 5.98
N ASP A 66 -46.08 -20.62 6.54
CA ASP A 66 -45.77 -19.19 6.61
C ASP A 66 -44.76 -18.87 7.73
N ARG A 67 -44.51 -19.81 8.64
CA ARG A 67 -43.42 -19.77 9.62
C ARG A 67 -42.20 -20.60 9.23
N LYS A 68 -42.08 -20.97 7.95
CA LYS A 68 -40.98 -21.78 7.41
C LYS A 68 -40.14 -20.98 6.42
N GLY A 69 -39.74 -19.79 6.83
CA GLY A 69 -38.96 -18.85 6.03
C GLY A 69 -39.70 -17.56 5.70
N ALA A 70 -39.23 -16.86 4.67
CA ALA A 70 -39.79 -15.63 4.16
C ALA A 70 -39.43 -15.46 2.68
N GLU A 71 -40.39 -15.13 1.82
CA GLU A 71 -40.19 -15.07 0.37
C GLU A 71 -40.80 -13.80 -0.23
N ILE A 72 -40.50 -13.56 -1.51
CA ILE A 72 -41.17 -12.58 -2.35
C ILE A 72 -41.90 -13.26 -3.50
N CYS A 73 -43.05 -12.68 -3.84
CA CYS A 73 -43.98 -13.14 -4.86
C CYS A 73 -44.50 -11.95 -5.68
N VAL A 74 -45.18 -12.25 -6.78
CA VAL A 74 -46.03 -11.29 -7.50
C VAL A 74 -47.47 -11.74 -7.36
N PHE A 75 -48.33 -10.86 -6.85
CA PHE A 75 -49.75 -11.15 -6.63
C PHE A 75 -50.64 -10.46 -7.67
N GLU A 76 -51.78 -11.07 -7.96
CA GLU A 76 -52.84 -10.39 -8.71
C GLU A 76 -53.31 -9.16 -7.91
N ASN A 77 -53.64 -8.08 -8.61
CA ASN A 77 -54.04 -6.82 -7.99
C ASN A 77 -55.12 -7.03 -6.92
N ASP A 78 -54.87 -6.48 -5.73
CA ASP A 78 -55.77 -6.53 -4.57
C ASP A 78 -56.07 -7.95 -4.04
N THR A 79 -55.21 -8.94 -4.32
CA THR A 79 -55.34 -10.32 -3.79
C THR A 79 -54.04 -10.82 -3.13
N THR A 80 -54.08 -12.05 -2.61
CA THR A 80 -52.90 -12.83 -2.20
C THR A 80 -52.64 -14.03 -3.12
N THR A 81 -53.25 -14.02 -4.30
CA THR A 81 -53.12 -15.08 -5.31
C THR A 81 -51.87 -14.79 -6.15
N ASN A 82 -50.96 -15.76 -6.26
CA ASN A 82 -49.78 -15.61 -7.11
C ASN A 82 -50.20 -15.49 -8.57
N VAL A 83 -49.62 -14.53 -9.28
CA VAL A 83 -49.78 -14.44 -10.74
C VAL A 83 -49.09 -15.63 -11.37
N ALA A 84 -49.82 -16.39 -12.19
CA ALA A 84 -49.20 -17.33 -13.12
C ALA A 84 -48.46 -16.51 -14.18
N GLN A 85 -47.13 -16.56 -14.15
CA GLN A 85 -46.28 -15.64 -14.91
C GLN A 85 -46.01 -16.13 -16.32
N MET A 86 -46.01 -17.45 -16.53
CA MET A 86 -45.59 -18.11 -17.76
C MET A 86 -46.27 -19.48 -17.89
N THR A 87 -46.43 -20.00 -19.10
CA THR A 87 -47.05 -21.31 -19.40
C THR A 87 -46.06 -22.31 -19.97
N LYS A 88 -44.95 -21.87 -20.57
CA LYS A 88 -43.98 -22.72 -21.27
C LYS A 88 -42.53 -22.45 -20.86
N GLU A 89 -42.08 -21.21 -20.86
CA GLU A 89 -40.64 -20.92 -20.74
C GLU A 89 -40.39 -19.59 -20.03
N GLY A 90 -39.36 -19.57 -19.17
CA GLY A 90 -38.99 -18.34 -18.49
C GLY A 90 -37.63 -18.36 -17.81
N TRP A 91 -37.19 -17.16 -17.46
CA TRP A 91 -35.87 -16.87 -16.91
C TRP A 91 -35.95 -16.14 -15.58
N GLN A 92 -35.20 -16.61 -14.59
CA GLN A 92 -35.10 -16.01 -13.26
C GLN A 92 -33.65 -15.61 -12.98
N GLY A 93 -33.39 -14.31 -12.91
CA GLY A 93 -32.09 -13.74 -12.54
C GLY A 93 -32.14 -13.03 -11.21
N PHE A 94 -31.08 -13.14 -10.41
CA PHE A 94 -30.93 -12.40 -9.16
C PHE A 94 -29.46 -12.34 -8.73
N SER A 95 -29.15 -11.37 -7.88
CA SER A 95 -27.91 -11.33 -7.12
C SER A 95 -28.18 -11.76 -5.68
N ILE A 96 -27.29 -12.54 -5.09
CA ILE A 96 -27.37 -13.02 -3.70
C ILE A 96 -26.07 -12.69 -2.96
N TYR A 97 -26.19 -12.30 -1.69
CA TYR A 97 -25.09 -12.16 -0.75
C TYR A 97 -25.39 -13.04 0.46
N VAL A 98 -24.45 -13.92 0.79
CA VAL A 98 -24.54 -14.81 1.95
C VAL A 98 -23.54 -14.35 3.01
N PRO A 99 -24.00 -13.71 4.11
CA PRO A 99 -23.11 -13.20 5.15
C PRO A 99 -22.52 -14.33 6.00
N SER A 100 -21.23 -14.24 6.34
CA SER A 100 -20.60 -15.21 7.24
C SER A 100 -21.03 -15.06 8.71
N ASP A 101 -21.54 -13.89 9.10
CA ASP A 101 -21.88 -13.55 10.49
C ASP A 101 -23.33 -13.86 10.88
N THR A 102 -24.25 -13.87 9.91
CA THR A 102 -25.70 -13.97 10.12
C THR A 102 -26.37 -15.13 9.38
N TYR A 103 -25.65 -15.83 8.51
CA TYR A 103 -26.14 -17.06 7.86
C TYR A 103 -25.25 -18.27 8.22
N PRO A 104 -25.75 -19.23 9.02
CA PRO A 104 -24.93 -20.37 9.45
C PRO A 104 -24.55 -21.31 8.28
N THR A 105 -23.38 -21.95 8.38
CA THR A 105 -22.83 -22.83 7.33
C THR A 105 -23.36 -24.26 7.35
N ASP A 106 -24.17 -24.62 8.34
CA ASP A 106 -24.72 -25.96 8.58
C ASP A 106 -26.24 -26.02 8.39
N LYS A 107 -26.78 -25.08 7.61
CA LYS A 107 -28.22 -24.88 7.40
C LYS A 107 -28.56 -24.95 5.91
N SER A 108 -29.81 -25.28 5.62
CA SER A 108 -30.29 -25.42 4.23
C SER A 108 -31.57 -24.62 3.98
N ALA A 109 -31.65 -23.95 2.83
CA ALA A 109 -32.84 -23.22 2.41
C ALA A 109 -32.95 -23.20 0.89
N ILE A 110 -34.18 -23.25 0.38
CA ILE A 110 -34.43 -22.92 -1.03
C ILE A 110 -34.40 -21.40 -1.16
N ILE A 111 -33.56 -20.89 -2.07
CA ILE A 111 -33.38 -19.45 -2.30
C ILE A 111 -34.11 -18.92 -3.54
N ALA A 112 -34.44 -19.81 -4.46
CA ALA A 112 -35.28 -19.54 -5.62
C ALA A 112 -36.13 -20.77 -5.95
N GLN A 113 -37.41 -20.55 -6.26
CA GLN A 113 -38.34 -21.62 -6.64
C GLN A 113 -38.97 -21.31 -7.99
N GLN A 114 -39.02 -22.31 -8.86
CA GLN A 114 -39.93 -22.38 -10.00
C GLN A 114 -41.15 -23.18 -9.54
N PHE A 115 -42.27 -22.51 -9.36
CA PHE A 115 -43.46 -23.06 -8.71
C PHE A 115 -44.53 -23.42 -9.73
N CYS A 116 -44.93 -24.70 -9.74
CA CYS A 116 -45.96 -25.23 -10.62
C CYS A 116 -47.30 -25.38 -9.86
N PRO A 117 -48.27 -24.47 -10.05
CA PRO A 117 -49.61 -24.59 -9.51
C PRO A 117 -50.41 -25.62 -10.30
N GLY A 118 -50.88 -26.67 -9.63
CA GLY A 118 -51.63 -27.76 -10.26
C GLY A 118 -51.29 -29.12 -9.64
N GLY A 119 -52.26 -30.04 -9.60
CA GLY A 119 -52.08 -31.33 -8.93
C GLY A 119 -51.75 -31.17 -7.43
N CYS A 120 -50.51 -31.47 -7.02
CA CYS A 120 -50.08 -31.28 -5.63
C CYS A 120 -49.70 -29.82 -5.29
N SER A 121 -49.58 -28.92 -6.27
CA SER A 121 -49.19 -27.51 -6.12
C SER A 121 -47.89 -27.33 -5.33
N SER A 122 -46.75 -27.46 -6.01
CA SER A 122 -45.43 -27.42 -5.37
C SER A 122 -44.37 -26.85 -6.33
N TRP A 123 -43.14 -26.67 -5.84
CA TRP A 123 -42.01 -26.34 -6.69
C TRP A 123 -41.74 -27.46 -7.70
N CYS A 124 -41.37 -27.10 -8.92
CA CYS A 124 -40.93 -28.01 -9.98
C CYS A 124 -39.45 -27.80 -10.31
N GLY A 125 -38.88 -26.67 -9.90
CA GLY A 125 -37.45 -26.38 -9.89
C GLY A 125 -37.04 -25.56 -8.66
N THR A 126 -35.78 -25.68 -8.25
CA THR A 126 -35.21 -24.98 -7.10
C THR A 126 -33.73 -24.64 -7.28
N VAL A 127 -33.30 -23.56 -6.64
CA VAL A 127 -31.89 -23.32 -6.27
C VAL A 127 -31.81 -23.24 -4.76
N GLU A 128 -30.87 -23.96 -4.17
CA GLU A 128 -30.83 -24.26 -2.74
C GLU A 128 -29.43 -24.02 -2.19
N ILE A 129 -29.35 -23.35 -1.03
CA ILE A 129 -28.17 -23.41 -0.19
C ILE A 129 -28.34 -24.67 0.66
N VAL A 130 -27.36 -25.57 0.63
CA VAL A 130 -27.31 -26.76 1.49
C VAL A 130 -25.96 -26.76 2.18
N ASN A 131 -25.96 -26.43 3.48
CA ASN A 131 -24.74 -26.09 4.24
C ASN A 131 -24.02 -24.87 3.62
N ASN A 132 -22.82 -25.07 3.06
CA ASN A 132 -22.09 -24.06 2.29
C ASN A 132 -22.04 -24.37 0.78
N THR A 133 -22.82 -25.34 0.30
CA THR A 133 -22.90 -25.68 -1.12
C THR A 133 -24.10 -25.02 -1.77
N LEU A 134 -24.02 -24.80 -3.08
CA LEU A 134 -25.19 -24.45 -3.90
C LEU A 134 -25.63 -25.70 -4.67
N GLN A 135 -26.92 -26.02 -4.57
CA GLN A 135 -27.54 -27.14 -5.26
C GLN A 135 -28.70 -26.65 -6.10
N THR A 136 -29.04 -27.42 -7.12
CA THR A 136 -30.27 -27.23 -7.88
C THR A 136 -31.03 -28.53 -8.02
N THR A 137 -32.36 -28.46 -7.95
CA THR A 137 -33.24 -29.62 -8.11
C THR A 137 -34.33 -29.30 -9.13
N HIS A 138 -34.64 -30.25 -10.02
CA HIS A 138 -35.80 -30.15 -10.93
C HIS A 138 -36.58 -31.47 -10.99
N ARG A 139 -37.85 -31.42 -11.40
CA ARG A 139 -38.73 -32.60 -11.46
C ARG A 139 -39.93 -32.44 -12.40
N ALA A 140 -40.37 -33.56 -12.96
CA ALA A 140 -41.55 -33.71 -13.83
C ALA A 140 -42.86 -34.07 -13.07
N ALA A 141 -42.78 -34.31 -11.77
CA ALA A 141 -43.93 -34.69 -10.95
C ALA A 141 -43.68 -34.34 -9.48
N CYS A 142 -44.72 -34.47 -8.66
CA CYS A 142 -44.66 -34.33 -7.20
C CYS A 142 -43.99 -35.52 -6.51
N SER A 143 -42.78 -35.85 -6.97
CA SER A 143 -41.96 -36.97 -6.52
C SER A 143 -40.54 -36.46 -6.22
N THR A 144 -39.63 -37.41 -6.00
CA THR A 144 -38.19 -37.12 -5.88
C THR A 144 -37.69 -36.47 -7.17
N GLY A 145 -37.03 -35.31 -7.04
CA GLY A 145 -36.39 -34.63 -8.17
C GLY A 145 -34.98 -35.11 -8.45
N THR A 146 -34.42 -34.60 -9.55
CA THR A 146 -33.01 -34.73 -9.88
C THR A 146 -32.26 -33.57 -9.26
N THR A 147 -31.35 -33.86 -8.33
CA THR A 147 -30.54 -32.86 -7.62
C THR A 147 -29.09 -32.92 -8.07
N ALA A 148 -28.46 -31.76 -8.25
CA ALA A 148 -27.04 -31.63 -8.53
C ALA A 148 -26.42 -30.53 -7.65
N THR A 149 -25.23 -30.79 -7.11
CA THR A 149 -24.37 -29.74 -6.54
C THR A 149 -23.73 -28.96 -7.70
N ILE A 150 -23.93 -27.65 -7.70
CA ILE A 150 -23.48 -26.75 -8.76
C ILE A 150 -22.37 -25.79 -8.30
N VAL A 151 -22.23 -25.59 -6.99
CA VAL A 151 -21.09 -24.91 -6.35
C VAL A 151 -20.72 -25.68 -5.08
N ASP A 152 -19.47 -26.13 -4.97
CA ASP A 152 -19.00 -26.95 -3.85
C ASP A 152 -18.73 -26.15 -2.56
N ASP A 153 -18.44 -24.85 -2.68
CA ASP A 153 -18.17 -23.96 -1.55
C ASP A 153 -18.53 -22.52 -1.95
N ILE A 154 -19.59 -21.98 -1.38
CA ILE A 154 -20.03 -20.60 -1.65
C ILE A 154 -19.05 -19.65 -0.95
N GLU A 155 -18.46 -18.73 -1.72
CA GLU A 155 -17.70 -17.61 -1.17
C GLU A 155 -18.64 -16.73 -0.34
N ARG A 156 -18.34 -16.58 0.96
CA ARG A 156 -19.13 -15.75 1.86
C ARG A 156 -18.71 -14.29 1.75
N ASP A 157 -19.59 -13.41 2.19
CA ASP A 157 -19.36 -11.96 2.23
C ASP A 157 -19.06 -11.32 0.86
N ALA A 158 -19.57 -11.95 -0.20
CA ALA A 158 -19.50 -11.49 -1.58
C ALA A 158 -20.89 -11.56 -2.24
N TRP A 159 -21.10 -10.70 -3.25
CA TRP A 159 -22.27 -10.76 -4.12
C TRP A 159 -22.01 -11.73 -5.27
N HIS A 160 -22.94 -12.65 -5.48
CA HIS A 160 -22.93 -13.59 -6.58
C HIS A 160 -24.14 -13.41 -7.48
N SER A 161 -23.97 -13.63 -8.78
CA SER A 161 -25.07 -13.63 -9.74
C SER A 161 -25.55 -15.04 -10.02
N VAL A 162 -26.87 -15.22 -9.99
CA VAL A 162 -27.54 -16.48 -10.31
C VAL A 162 -28.51 -16.22 -11.45
N VAL A 163 -28.50 -17.10 -12.45
CA VAL A 163 -29.50 -17.14 -13.51
C VAL A 163 -30.04 -18.56 -13.61
N VAL A 164 -31.36 -18.70 -13.66
CA VAL A 164 -32.05 -19.97 -13.89
C VAL A 164 -32.89 -19.84 -15.14
N HIS A 165 -32.83 -20.85 -15.99
CA HIS A 165 -33.69 -21.02 -17.15
C HIS A 165 -34.49 -22.30 -16.99
N MET A 166 -35.79 -22.24 -17.22
CA MET A 166 -36.66 -23.41 -17.20
C MET A 166 -37.66 -23.34 -18.34
N ARG A 167 -37.69 -24.40 -19.14
CA ARG A 167 -38.71 -24.68 -20.15
C ARG A 167 -39.44 -25.95 -19.76
N VAL A 168 -40.74 -25.83 -19.47
CA VAL A 168 -41.57 -26.97 -19.04
C VAL A 168 -41.92 -27.87 -20.23
N SER A 169 -42.03 -29.17 -20.00
CA SER A 169 -42.50 -30.15 -20.99
C SER A 169 -42.97 -31.45 -20.33
N GLU A 170 -44.01 -32.09 -20.88
CA GLU A 170 -44.35 -33.50 -20.68
C GLU A 170 -44.09 -34.39 -21.91
N GLU A 171 -43.52 -33.81 -22.97
CA GLU A 171 -43.17 -34.48 -24.23
C GLU A 171 -41.65 -34.59 -24.45
N SER A 172 -40.86 -34.51 -23.38
CA SER A 172 -39.40 -34.57 -23.41
C SER A 172 -38.72 -33.48 -24.26
N ASP A 173 -39.30 -32.28 -24.32
CA ASP A 173 -38.70 -31.06 -24.90
C ASP A 173 -38.36 -30.00 -23.84
N GLY A 174 -38.30 -30.40 -22.57
CA GLY A 174 -38.00 -29.51 -21.46
C GLY A 174 -36.51 -29.21 -21.32
N ALA A 175 -36.21 -28.12 -20.63
CA ALA A 175 -34.85 -27.71 -20.30
C ALA A 175 -34.78 -27.11 -18.90
N TYR A 176 -33.65 -27.33 -18.22
CA TYR A 176 -33.36 -26.71 -16.93
C TYR A 176 -31.87 -26.38 -16.82
N GLU A 177 -31.56 -25.09 -16.68
CA GLU A 177 -30.18 -24.60 -16.76
C GLU A 177 -29.91 -23.54 -15.68
N VAL A 178 -28.68 -23.52 -15.16
CA VAL A 178 -28.25 -22.61 -14.10
C VAL A 178 -26.88 -22.02 -14.40
N TRP A 179 -26.76 -20.71 -14.23
CA TRP A 179 -25.49 -19.98 -14.26
C TRP A 179 -25.16 -19.41 -12.88
N TRP A 180 -23.87 -19.46 -12.54
CA TRP A 180 -23.28 -18.84 -11.35
C TRP A 180 -22.13 -17.95 -11.81
N ASP A 181 -22.18 -16.66 -11.49
CA ASP A 181 -21.15 -15.68 -11.87
C ASP A 181 -20.79 -15.68 -13.37
N GLY A 182 -21.82 -15.85 -14.20
CA GLY A 182 -21.72 -15.85 -15.66
C GLY A 182 -21.32 -17.20 -16.28
N GLU A 183 -20.85 -18.17 -15.48
CA GLU A 183 -20.52 -19.52 -15.92
C GLU A 183 -21.75 -20.43 -15.87
N GLN A 184 -22.00 -21.21 -16.92
CA GLN A 184 -23.08 -22.21 -16.94
C GLN A 184 -22.64 -23.43 -16.12
N VAL A 185 -23.12 -23.52 -14.87
CA VAL A 185 -22.75 -24.57 -13.92
C VAL A 185 -23.66 -25.79 -13.98
N TYR A 186 -24.83 -25.65 -14.60
CA TYR A 186 -25.75 -26.76 -14.84
C TYR A 186 -26.54 -26.55 -16.13
N SER A 187 -26.73 -27.63 -16.90
CA SER A 187 -27.60 -27.63 -18.08
C SER A 187 -28.06 -29.05 -18.36
N VAL A 188 -29.38 -29.20 -18.56
CA VAL A 188 -30.01 -30.42 -19.04
C VAL A 188 -31.14 -30.04 -19.99
N SER A 189 -31.26 -30.79 -21.09
CA SER A 189 -32.28 -30.63 -22.13
C SER A 189 -32.91 -31.98 -22.46
N ASP A 190 -33.98 -31.95 -23.26
CA ASP A 190 -34.69 -33.15 -23.73
C ASP A 190 -35.27 -33.97 -22.57
N ILE A 191 -35.80 -33.26 -21.56
CA ILE A 191 -36.35 -33.85 -20.33
C ILE A 191 -37.82 -33.48 -20.14
N ASP A 192 -38.53 -34.30 -19.38
CA ASP A 192 -39.80 -33.88 -18.78
C ASP A 192 -39.48 -33.04 -17.54
N VAL A 193 -40.09 -31.86 -17.42
CA VAL A 193 -39.90 -30.96 -16.27
C VAL A 193 -41.12 -30.05 -16.12
N GLY A 194 -41.52 -29.78 -14.87
CA GLY A 194 -42.81 -29.15 -14.60
C GLY A 194 -43.94 -30.17 -14.47
N PHE A 195 -45.06 -29.75 -13.89
CA PHE A 195 -46.24 -30.58 -13.74
C PHE A 195 -47.48 -29.72 -13.55
N GLY A 196 -48.62 -30.17 -14.07
CA GLY A 196 -49.88 -29.46 -13.94
C GLY A 196 -50.90 -29.99 -14.92
N THR A 197 -51.68 -29.08 -15.52
CA THR A 197 -52.59 -29.41 -16.62
C THR A 197 -52.00 -28.87 -17.91
N TRP A 198 -51.71 -29.76 -18.85
CA TRP A 198 -51.10 -29.43 -20.13
C TRP A 198 -52.15 -29.27 -21.24
N ASP A 199 -51.83 -28.47 -22.25
CA ASP A 199 -52.57 -28.38 -23.51
C ASP A 199 -51.89 -29.15 -24.64
N ASP A 200 -52.48 -29.08 -25.84
CA ASP A 200 -51.98 -29.77 -27.04
C ASP A 200 -50.65 -29.17 -27.57
N ASP A 201 -50.18 -28.05 -27.02
CA ASP A 201 -48.94 -27.36 -27.40
C ASP A 201 -47.81 -27.59 -26.36
N ASP A 202 -47.96 -28.60 -25.49
CA ASP A 202 -47.01 -28.94 -24.42
C ASP A 202 -46.75 -27.77 -23.45
N ALA A 203 -47.78 -26.95 -23.18
CA ALA A 203 -47.73 -25.83 -22.25
C ALA A 203 -48.68 -26.03 -21.06
N LEU A 204 -48.32 -25.46 -19.91
CA LEU A 204 -49.13 -25.52 -18.69
C LEU A 204 -50.28 -24.51 -18.75
N THR A 205 -51.51 -25.00 -18.91
CA THR A 205 -52.74 -24.17 -18.95
C THR A 205 -53.01 -23.38 -17.68
N THR A 206 -52.54 -23.88 -16.52
CA THR A 206 -52.61 -23.18 -15.23
C THR A 206 -51.49 -22.17 -15.04
N GLY A 207 -50.50 -22.18 -15.94
CA GLY A 207 -49.22 -21.49 -15.83
C GLY A 207 -48.39 -21.92 -14.62
N TRP A 208 -47.24 -21.28 -14.47
CA TRP A 208 -46.28 -21.43 -13.38
C TRP A 208 -45.61 -20.08 -13.08
N TYR A 209 -44.89 -19.98 -11.97
CA TYR A 209 -44.36 -18.69 -11.51
C TYR A 209 -43.09 -18.83 -10.66
N PHE A 210 -42.33 -17.74 -10.54
CA PHE A 210 -41.13 -17.69 -9.72
C PHE A 210 -41.40 -17.21 -8.28
N LYS A 211 -40.51 -17.61 -7.37
CA LYS A 211 -40.31 -17.03 -6.04
C LYS A 211 -38.82 -16.86 -5.76
N ASN A 212 -38.47 -15.86 -4.96
CA ASN A 212 -37.14 -15.67 -4.38
C ASN A 212 -37.27 -15.45 -2.88
N GLY A 213 -36.27 -15.86 -2.10
CA GLY A 213 -36.25 -15.61 -0.65
C GLY A 213 -35.60 -16.75 0.10
N GLU A 214 -36.20 -17.18 1.20
CA GLU A 214 -35.73 -18.31 1.99
C GLU A 214 -36.91 -19.22 2.32
N TYR A 215 -36.88 -20.46 1.83
CA TYR A 215 -37.71 -21.55 2.33
C TYR A 215 -36.85 -22.56 3.07
N CYS A 216 -36.82 -22.47 4.40
CA CYS A 216 -35.98 -23.28 5.26
C CYS A 216 -36.61 -24.66 5.48
N PHE A 217 -36.35 -25.60 4.57
CA PHE A 217 -36.98 -26.92 4.57
C PHE A 217 -36.34 -27.91 5.54
N ASP A 218 -35.16 -27.60 6.08
CA ASP A 218 -34.35 -28.44 6.96
C ASP A 218 -34.83 -28.43 8.41
N THR A 219 -36.12 -28.64 8.63
CA THR A 219 -36.76 -28.48 9.95
C THR A 219 -36.16 -29.38 11.04
N ASP A 220 -35.60 -30.52 10.65
CA ASP A 220 -34.92 -31.44 11.58
C ASP A 220 -33.57 -30.89 12.08
N ALA A 221 -33.00 -29.90 11.39
CA ALA A 221 -31.76 -29.22 11.74
C ALA A 221 -32.00 -27.92 12.53
N TYR A 222 -33.24 -27.59 12.90
CA TYR A 222 -33.53 -26.36 13.63
C TYR A 222 -32.97 -26.38 15.05
N THR A 223 -32.35 -25.28 15.44
CA THR A 223 -31.63 -25.10 16.71
C THR A 223 -31.87 -23.71 17.30
N ASP A 224 -33.03 -23.11 17.01
CA ASP A 224 -33.36 -21.71 17.32
C ASP A 224 -32.37 -20.71 16.70
N ALA A 225 -31.79 -21.05 15.53
CA ALA A 225 -30.90 -20.15 14.81
C ALA A 225 -31.68 -19.09 14.01
N THR A 226 -31.01 -17.98 13.71
CA THR A 226 -31.51 -16.96 12.78
C THR A 226 -30.73 -17.03 11.48
N ARG A 227 -31.39 -16.74 10.36
CA ARG A 227 -30.78 -16.74 9.03
C ARG A 227 -31.12 -15.42 8.34
N THR A 228 -30.12 -14.79 7.74
CA THR A 228 -30.31 -13.56 6.96
C THR A 228 -29.61 -13.68 5.61
N LEU A 229 -30.37 -13.53 4.53
CA LEU A 229 -29.84 -13.37 3.18
C LEU A 229 -30.16 -11.99 2.63
N TYR A 230 -29.30 -11.54 1.72
CA TYR A 230 -29.56 -10.33 0.95
C TYR A 230 -29.66 -10.69 -0.53
N PHE A 231 -30.64 -10.10 -1.19
CA PHE A 231 -30.84 -10.21 -2.63
C PHE A 231 -30.85 -8.82 -3.26
N ASP A 232 -30.44 -8.74 -4.51
CA ASP A 232 -30.62 -7.54 -5.33
C ASP A 232 -30.88 -7.94 -6.78
N ASN A 233 -31.34 -6.98 -7.59
CA ASN A 233 -31.47 -7.11 -9.03
C ASN A 233 -32.32 -8.31 -9.48
N ILE A 234 -33.37 -8.62 -8.70
CA ILE A 234 -34.27 -9.72 -9.01
C ILE A 234 -35.02 -9.37 -10.29
N THR A 235 -34.92 -10.24 -11.28
CA THR A 235 -35.52 -10.11 -12.61
C THR A 235 -36.17 -11.42 -13.03
N TRP A 236 -37.47 -11.39 -13.26
CA TRP A 236 -38.27 -12.51 -13.77
C TRP A 236 -38.76 -12.13 -15.16
N TYR A 237 -38.48 -12.99 -16.14
CA TYR A 237 -38.82 -12.75 -17.53
C TYR A 237 -39.52 -13.97 -18.12
N GLU A 238 -40.74 -13.76 -18.60
CA GLU A 238 -41.51 -14.74 -19.35
C GLU A 238 -41.13 -14.69 -20.84
N THR A 239 -40.95 -15.86 -21.44
CA THR A 239 -40.58 -16.04 -22.85
C THR A 239 -41.40 -17.16 -23.47
N ASP A 240 -42.71 -17.21 -23.20
CA ASP A 240 -43.58 -18.30 -23.67
C ASP A 240 -43.69 -18.36 -25.20
N ASP A 241 -43.35 -17.28 -25.89
CA ASP A 241 -43.30 -17.19 -27.34
C ASP A 241 -42.07 -17.87 -27.97
N GLY A 242 -41.17 -18.43 -27.14
CA GLY A 242 -39.92 -19.05 -27.58
C GLY A 242 -38.83 -18.04 -27.96
N SER A 243 -38.91 -16.80 -27.45
CA SER A 243 -37.87 -15.77 -27.66
C SER A 243 -36.49 -16.22 -27.18
N ASP A 244 -35.45 -15.95 -27.98
CA ASP A 244 -34.05 -16.24 -27.69
C ASP A 244 -33.32 -15.12 -26.92
N ASP A 245 -34.00 -14.00 -26.66
CA ASP A 245 -33.41 -12.82 -26.03
C ASP A 245 -33.31 -12.92 -24.50
N GLY A 246 -34.03 -13.86 -23.86
CA GLY A 246 -34.07 -14.04 -22.41
C GLY A 246 -32.71 -14.33 -21.79
N ALA A 247 -31.93 -15.21 -22.42
CA ALA A 247 -30.56 -15.51 -22.01
C ALA A 247 -29.68 -14.25 -22.01
N THR A 248 -29.80 -13.42 -23.05
CA THR A 248 -28.96 -12.23 -23.20
C THR A 248 -29.40 -11.10 -22.27
N LEU A 249 -30.70 -10.92 -22.09
CA LEU A 249 -31.30 -9.88 -21.25
C LEU A 249 -30.98 -10.10 -19.78
N ILE A 250 -31.25 -11.30 -19.27
CA ILE A 250 -31.05 -11.63 -17.86
C ILE A 250 -29.57 -11.72 -17.53
N ARG A 251 -28.77 -12.43 -18.34
CA ARG A 251 -27.33 -12.59 -18.08
C ARG A 251 -26.58 -11.27 -18.06
N ARG A 252 -26.86 -10.37 -19.02
CA ARG A 252 -26.21 -9.03 -19.02
C ARG A 252 -26.64 -8.19 -17.83
N GLY A 253 -27.91 -8.27 -17.43
CA GLY A 253 -28.43 -7.55 -16.27
C GLY A 253 -27.78 -7.99 -14.97
N THR A 254 -27.64 -9.30 -14.75
CA THR A 254 -27.04 -9.85 -13.52
C THR A 254 -25.52 -9.69 -13.47
N GLU A 255 -24.81 -9.90 -14.59
CA GLU A 255 -23.35 -9.71 -14.68
C GLU A 255 -22.93 -8.25 -14.44
N LEU A 256 -23.60 -7.28 -15.08
CA LEU A 256 -23.29 -5.85 -14.93
C LEU A 256 -23.48 -5.35 -13.49
N ILE A 257 -24.41 -5.95 -12.76
CA ILE A 257 -24.79 -5.50 -11.42
C ILE A 257 -24.03 -6.26 -10.33
N SER A 258 -23.73 -7.55 -10.51
CA SER A 258 -22.75 -8.26 -9.67
C SER A 258 -21.41 -7.51 -9.67
N ALA A 259 -20.93 -7.12 -10.85
CA ALA A 259 -19.72 -6.28 -10.97
C ALA A 259 -19.83 -4.89 -10.31
N ARG A 260 -21.05 -4.37 -10.11
CA ARG A 260 -21.31 -3.09 -9.43
C ARG A 260 -21.43 -3.25 -7.91
N LEU A 261 -22.01 -4.36 -7.45
CA LEU A 261 -22.34 -4.64 -6.06
C LEU A 261 -21.18 -5.28 -5.30
N GLN A 262 -20.20 -5.86 -5.99
CA GLN A 262 -18.92 -6.19 -5.37
C GLN A 262 -18.36 -4.92 -4.71
N PRO A 263 -18.27 -4.87 -3.36
CA PRO A 263 -17.79 -3.69 -2.66
C PRO A 263 -16.37 -3.42 -3.15
N GLY A 264 -16.19 -2.32 -3.89
CA GLY A 264 -15.02 -1.97 -4.69
C GLY A 264 -13.70 -2.56 -4.22
N GLN A 265 -13.45 -3.81 -4.60
CA GLN A 265 -12.14 -4.42 -4.70
C GLN A 265 -11.94 -4.61 -6.20
N ASP A 266 -11.73 -3.52 -6.93
CA ASP A 266 -11.04 -3.67 -8.21
C ASP A 266 -9.63 -4.18 -7.84
N PRO A 267 -9.29 -5.45 -8.12
CA PRO A 267 -8.03 -6.04 -7.67
C PRO A 267 -6.84 -5.22 -8.17
N LEU A 268 -6.99 -4.58 -9.34
CA LEU A 268 -6.03 -3.63 -9.86
C LEU A 268 -5.86 -2.41 -8.96
N VAL A 269 -6.94 -1.76 -8.51
CA VAL A 269 -6.86 -0.56 -7.66
C VAL A 269 -6.26 -0.90 -6.29
N LYS A 270 -6.62 -2.05 -5.72
CA LYS A 270 -6.05 -2.54 -4.45
C LYS A 270 -4.55 -2.82 -4.60
N GLU A 271 -4.13 -3.53 -5.65
CA GLU A 271 -2.72 -3.75 -5.97
C GLU A 271 -1.96 -2.42 -6.13
N TRP A 272 -2.53 -1.45 -6.85
CA TRP A 272 -1.91 -0.14 -7.02
C TRP A 272 -1.77 0.63 -5.70
N ILE A 273 -2.75 0.54 -4.80
CA ILE A 273 -2.68 1.15 -3.47
C ILE A 273 -1.59 0.48 -2.63
N ASP A 274 -1.53 -0.85 -2.63
CA ASP A 274 -0.54 -1.61 -1.85
C ASP A 274 0.89 -1.38 -2.38
N ILE A 275 1.09 -1.37 -3.71
CA ILE A 275 2.36 -1.02 -4.35
C ILE A 275 2.76 0.43 -4.04
N PHE A 276 1.80 1.37 -4.10
CA PHE A 276 2.05 2.76 -3.78
C PHE A 276 2.49 2.94 -2.33
N LEU A 277 1.87 2.21 -1.40
CA LEU A 277 2.19 2.27 0.00
C LEU A 277 3.61 1.76 0.27
N ILE A 278 4.02 0.64 -0.35
CA ILE A 278 5.40 0.15 -0.30
C ILE A 278 6.38 1.20 -0.84
N PHE A 279 6.09 1.78 -2.00
CA PHE A 279 6.93 2.82 -2.59
C PHE A 279 7.04 4.05 -1.68
N PHE A 280 5.93 4.48 -1.08
CA PHE A 280 5.89 5.59 -0.15
C PHE A 280 6.74 5.33 1.10
N THR A 281 6.62 4.14 1.69
CA THR A 281 7.43 3.75 2.86
C THR A 281 8.91 3.74 2.53
N VAL A 282 9.32 3.11 1.42
CA VAL A 282 10.72 3.10 0.97
C VAL A 282 11.23 4.54 0.74
N PHE A 283 10.44 5.37 0.08
CA PHE A 283 10.79 6.76 -0.21
C PHE A 283 10.93 7.60 1.07
N ALA A 284 10.00 7.46 2.03
CA ALA A 284 10.02 8.19 3.29
C ALA A 284 11.23 7.84 4.14
N PHE A 285 11.56 6.55 4.28
CA PHE A 285 12.72 6.10 5.03
C PHE A 285 14.06 6.45 4.34
N ALA A 286 14.10 6.42 3.01
CA ALA A 286 15.25 6.90 2.24
C ALA A 286 15.48 8.41 2.49
N LEU A 287 14.41 9.21 2.47
CA LEU A 287 14.48 10.65 2.77
C LEU A 287 14.93 10.91 4.21
N ALA A 288 14.42 10.15 5.18
CA ALA A 288 14.83 10.25 6.58
C ALA A 288 16.31 9.90 6.79
N THR A 289 16.78 8.82 6.17
CA THR A 289 18.18 8.39 6.22
C THR A 289 19.09 9.46 5.62
N PHE A 290 18.71 9.98 4.46
CA PHE A 290 19.43 11.06 3.80
C PHE A 290 19.46 12.34 4.65
N TRP A 291 18.37 12.66 5.36
CA TRP A 291 18.30 13.80 6.27
C TRP A 291 19.31 13.67 7.43
N VAL A 292 19.38 12.49 8.05
CA VAL A 292 20.32 12.19 9.15
C VAL A 292 21.76 12.27 8.65
N ALA A 293 22.05 11.62 7.51
CA ALA A 293 23.36 11.67 6.88
C ALA A 293 23.79 13.11 6.58
N TYR A 294 22.91 13.92 6.00
CA TYR A 294 23.23 15.31 5.70
C TYR A 294 23.47 16.16 6.94
N THR A 295 22.58 16.05 7.92
CA THR A 295 22.66 16.84 9.16
C THR A 295 23.92 16.51 9.94
N SER A 296 24.33 15.23 9.98
CA SER A 296 25.59 14.82 10.63
C SER A 296 26.83 15.36 9.93
N GLN A 297 26.83 15.50 8.60
CA GLN A 297 27.93 16.12 7.85
C GLN A 297 28.04 17.62 8.16
N VAL A 298 26.91 18.33 8.25
CA VAL A 298 26.88 19.77 8.61
C VAL A 298 27.41 19.97 10.03
N ILE A 299 26.88 19.24 11.01
CA ILE A 299 27.30 19.35 12.42
C ILE A 299 28.74 18.87 12.58
N GLY A 300 29.14 17.81 11.88
CA GLY A 300 30.51 17.31 11.85
C GLY A 300 31.50 18.33 11.32
N ALA A 301 31.15 19.06 10.26
CA ALA A 301 32.01 20.13 9.74
C ALA A 301 32.25 21.24 10.77
N LEU A 302 31.22 21.61 11.55
CA LEU A 302 31.35 22.56 12.66
C LEU A 302 32.19 21.98 13.80
N ALA A 303 31.94 20.75 14.20
CA ALA A 303 32.67 20.08 15.29
C ALA A 303 34.15 19.88 14.98
N ALA A 304 34.50 19.71 13.70
CA ALA A 304 35.87 19.55 13.25
C ALA A 304 36.71 20.83 13.42
N ILE A 305 36.09 22.00 13.44
CA ILE A 305 36.78 23.29 13.52
C ILE A 305 36.54 24.02 14.84
N GLU A 306 35.42 23.75 15.53
CA GLU A 306 35.03 24.48 16.73
C GLU A 306 36.11 24.45 17.82
N ASP A 307 36.51 25.65 18.25
CA ASP A 307 37.40 25.89 19.37
C ASP A 307 36.73 26.87 20.35
N PRO A 308 36.16 26.38 21.48
CA PRO A 308 35.48 27.22 22.46
C PRO A 308 36.37 28.25 23.15
N ASN A 309 37.70 28.07 23.08
CA ASN A 309 38.68 28.97 23.69
C ASN A 309 39.16 30.05 22.72
N SER A 310 38.78 29.96 21.44
CA SER A 310 39.03 31.01 20.46
C SER A 310 38.03 32.17 20.65
N ASN A 311 38.45 33.40 20.37
CA ASN A 311 37.60 34.60 20.56
C ASN A 311 36.21 34.38 19.89
N PRO A 312 35.10 34.59 20.63
CA PRO A 312 33.78 34.22 20.15
C PRO A 312 33.35 35.05 18.93
N PRO A 313 32.59 34.48 17.97
CA PRO A 313 31.88 35.26 16.96
C PRO A 313 30.82 36.17 17.63
N PRO A 314 30.39 37.26 16.97
CA PRO A 314 29.58 38.33 17.58
C PRO A 314 28.17 37.93 18.08
N TYR A 315 27.79 36.66 17.97
CA TYR A 315 26.47 36.15 18.34
C TYR A 315 26.39 35.76 19.82
N ILE A 316 26.57 36.73 20.72
CA ILE A 316 26.06 36.62 22.09
C ILE A 316 24.69 37.32 22.14
N ARG A 317 23.67 36.55 22.49
CA ARG A 317 22.36 37.04 22.91
C ARG A 317 22.57 37.94 24.13
N LEU A 318 22.26 39.23 24.00
CA LEU A 318 22.13 40.17 25.12
C LEU A 318 20.95 39.71 25.99
N ASP A 319 21.18 38.75 26.87
CA ASP A 319 20.28 38.55 28.01
C ASP A 319 20.62 39.65 29.02
N ASN A 320 19.73 40.63 29.05
CA ASN A 320 19.53 41.74 29.96
C ASN A 320 20.33 41.65 31.30
N GLN A 321 21.55 42.18 31.34
CA GLN A 321 22.25 42.43 32.60
C GLN A 321 21.72 43.74 33.20
N SER A 322 20.84 43.62 34.19
CA SER A 322 20.68 44.66 35.19
C SER A 322 22.01 44.82 35.93
N ASN A 323 22.61 46.01 35.80
CA ASN A 323 23.79 46.45 36.53
C ASN A 323 23.68 46.12 38.02
N ASN A 324 24.54 45.25 38.52
CA ASN A 324 24.99 45.31 39.90
C ASN A 324 26.52 45.29 39.92
N ARG A 325 27.10 46.50 39.92
CA ARG A 325 28.50 46.71 40.31
C ARG A 325 28.58 46.41 41.79
N ASN A 326 29.11 45.25 42.16
CA ASN A 326 29.89 44.96 43.38
C ASN A 326 29.91 43.43 43.58
N ASP A 327 30.83 42.73 42.92
CA ASP A 327 31.23 41.39 43.36
C ASP A 327 32.73 41.17 43.09
N PRO A 328 33.55 40.88 44.11
CA PRO A 328 34.96 40.60 43.96
C PRO A 328 35.16 39.10 43.75
N GLU A 329 34.85 38.60 42.54
CA GLU A 329 35.20 37.23 42.17
C GLU A 329 35.74 37.16 40.73
N LEU A 330 36.94 37.70 40.56
CA LEU A 330 37.74 37.51 39.35
C LEU A 330 38.59 36.23 39.49
N THR A 331 37.98 35.04 39.44
CA THR A 331 38.70 33.80 39.07
C THR A 331 37.72 32.66 38.80
N THR A 332 37.40 32.46 37.52
CA THR A 332 36.99 31.23 36.80
C THR A 332 35.92 31.59 35.77
N THR A 333 36.32 32.22 34.67
CA THR A 333 35.46 32.27 33.47
C THR A 333 35.13 30.82 33.09
N PRO A 334 33.87 30.38 33.15
CA PRO A 334 33.51 29.03 32.73
C PRO A 334 33.83 28.90 31.24
N VAL A 335 34.62 27.89 30.87
CA VAL A 335 34.91 27.57 29.47
C VAL A 335 33.56 27.43 28.75
N PRO A 336 33.29 28.21 27.68
CA PRO A 336 32.02 28.15 26.98
C PRO A 336 31.73 26.72 26.54
N LYS A 337 30.53 26.22 26.81
CA LYS A 337 30.13 24.88 26.37
C LYS A 337 30.13 24.87 24.82
N PRO A 338 30.82 23.91 24.17
CA PRO A 338 30.82 23.81 22.72
C PRO A 338 29.39 23.68 22.17
N ILE A 339 29.09 24.38 21.08
CA ILE A 339 27.83 24.29 20.34
C ILE A 339 27.66 22.85 19.84
N THR A 340 28.73 22.19 19.41
CA THR A 340 28.70 20.80 18.94
C THR A 340 28.82 19.75 20.05
N SER A 341 28.48 20.10 21.29
CA SER A 341 28.52 19.16 22.43
C SER A 341 27.45 18.06 22.36
N ASP A 342 26.32 18.34 21.70
CA ASP A 342 25.23 17.42 21.46
C ASP A 342 24.56 17.73 20.10
N LEU A 343 24.04 16.69 19.44
CA LEU A 343 23.28 16.81 18.19
C LEU A 343 22.07 17.73 18.40
N ARG A 344 21.33 17.56 19.51
CA ARG A 344 20.15 18.37 19.80
C ARG A 344 20.50 19.84 19.97
N THR A 345 21.56 20.15 20.72
CA THR A 345 22.05 21.52 20.90
C THR A 345 22.50 22.13 19.58
N SER A 346 23.22 21.36 18.75
CA SER A 346 23.68 21.81 17.43
C SER A 346 22.52 22.11 16.48
N ILE A 347 21.51 21.23 16.44
CA ILE A 347 20.30 21.41 15.61
C ILE A 347 19.54 22.65 16.07
N ASN A 348 19.31 22.81 17.37
CA ASN A 348 18.62 23.98 17.92
C ASN A 348 19.37 25.28 17.63
N TYR A 349 20.70 25.25 17.68
CA TYR A 349 21.54 26.38 17.31
C TYR A 349 21.41 26.71 15.81
N LEU A 350 21.50 25.72 14.92
CA LEU A 350 21.30 25.93 13.48
C LEU A 350 19.89 26.45 13.14
N PHE A 351 18.89 26.00 13.90
CA PHE A 351 17.51 26.45 13.80
C PHE A 351 17.35 27.91 14.22
N SER A 352 17.98 28.32 15.32
CA SER A 352 17.88 29.69 15.84
C SER A 352 18.57 30.72 14.94
N ILE A 353 19.73 30.40 14.37
CA ILE A 353 20.46 31.31 13.48
C ILE A 353 19.79 31.48 12.10
N SER A 354 18.96 30.52 11.68
CA SER A 354 18.36 30.50 10.34
C SER A 354 16.87 30.89 10.33
N GLY A 355 16.36 31.47 11.42
CA GLY A 355 14.99 32.01 11.48
C GLY A 355 13.88 30.99 11.70
N GLY A 356 14.19 29.77 12.15
CA GLY A 356 13.20 28.81 12.65
C GLY A 356 12.37 28.05 11.60
N GLY A 357 12.82 27.97 10.34
CA GLY A 357 12.21 27.09 9.34
C GLY A 357 12.62 25.62 9.54
N ILE A 358 11.74 24.68 9.15
CA ILE A 358 12.05 23.23 9.14
C ILE A 358 13.27 22.87 8.27
N PHE A 359 13.64 23.74 7.32
CA PHE A 359 14.82 23.59 6.47
C PHE A 359 16.08 24.32 6.98
N SER A 360 16.05 24.84 8.20
CA SER A 360 17.17 25.62 8.78
C SER A 360 18.48 24.84 8.93
N THR A 361 18.41 23.52 9.11
CA THR A 361 19.60 22.64 9.17
C THR A 361 20.23 22.40 7.79
N PHE A 362 19.57 22.81 6.69
CA PHE A 362 19.98 22.57 5.31
C PHE A 362 20.97 23.60 4.73
N ARG A 363 21.89 24.12 5.55
CA ARG A 363 22.94 25.06 5.10
C ARG A 363 23.82 24.39 4.05
N GLY A 364 23.86 24.94 2.83
CA GLY A 364 24.64 24.36 1.72
C GLY A 364 23.97 23.19 0.99
N PHE A 365 22.70 22.90 1.28
CA PHE A 365 22.03 21.69 0.80
C PHE A 365 21.93 21.59 -0.72
N ARG A 366 21.59 22.68 -1.42
CA ARG A 366 21.52 22.68 -2.89
C ARG A 366 22.86 22.29 -3.54
N MET A 367 23.97 22.73 -2.95
CA MET A 367 25.30 22.42 -3.43
C MET A 367 25.69 20.97 -3.12
N TYR A 368 25.29 20.47 -1.95
CA TYR A 368 25.48 19.08 -1.56
C TYR A 368 24.65 18.12 -2.41
N LEU A 369 23.40 18.46 -2.68
CA LEU A 369 22.50 17.67 -3.52
C LEU A 369 23.08 17.56 -4.94
N ALA A 370 23.52 18.68 -5.53
CA ALA A 370 24.19 18.67 -6.82
C ALA A 370 25.47 17.81 -6.81
N PHE A 371 26.26 17.88 -5.73
CA PHE A 371 27.47 17.06 -5.56
C PHE A 371 27.14 15.56 -5.48
N ILE A 372 26.17 15.17 -4.63
CA ILE A 372 25.75 13.77 -4.47
C ILE A 372 25.09 13.24 -5.74
N SER A 373 24.24 14.02 -6.41
CA SER A 373 23.64 13.59 -7.68
C SER A 373 24.71 13.32 -8.73
N LEU A 374 25.75 14.15 -8.80
CA LEU A 374 26.85 13.97 -9.75
C LEU A 374 27.74 12.77 -9.38
N ASP A 375 28.01 12.57 -8.08
CA ASP A 375 28.74 11.42 -7.54
C ASP A 375 27.96 10.11 -7.76
N MET A 376 26.64 10.11 -7.55
CA MET A 376 25.75 8.98 -7.86
C MET A 376 25.69 8.69 -9.35
N VAL A 377 25.48 9.70 -10.19
CA VAL A 377 25.47 9.54 -11.66
C VAL A 377 26.80 8.95 -12.13
N LEU A 378 27.93 9.40 -11.59
CA LEU A 378 29.24 8.82 -11.89
C LEU A 378 29.33 7.35 -11.44
N ALA A 379 28.85 7.04 -10.23
CA ALA A 379 28.84 5.67 -9.70
C ALA A 379 27.90 4.71 -10.45
N PHE A 380 26.78 5.19 -11.00
CA PHE A 380 25.78 4.39 -11.72
C PHE A 380 26.01 4.30 -13.24
N LEU A 381 26.49 5.36 -13.90
CA LEU A 381 26.71 5.35 -15.35
C LEU A 381 27.97 4.55 -15.74
N ILE A 382 29.03 4.57 -14.91
CA ILE A 382 30.28 3.86 -15.25
C ILE A 382 30.07 2.35 -15.40
N PRO A 383 29.33 1.65 -14.51
CA PRO A 383 29.04 0.23 -14.68
C PRO A 383 27.98 -0.07 -15.76
N ALA A 384 27.12 0.89 -16.11
CA ALA A 384 26.03 0.68 -17.06
C ALA A 384 26.48 0.75 -18.54
N PHE A 385 27.51 1.54 -18.84
CA PHE A 385 28.04 1.72 -20.20
C PHE A 385 29.34 0.96 -20.47
N ILE A 386 29.94 0.39 -19.43
CA ILE A 386 31.12 -0.47 -19.55
C ILE A 386 30.75 -1.79 -18.88
N PRO A 387 30.59 -2.90 -19.62
CA PRO A 387 30.42 -4.22 -19.01
C PRO A 387 31.73 -4.54 -18.28
N ILE A 388 31.75 -4.28 -16.97
CA ILE A 388 32.96 -4.41 -16.16
C ILE A 388 33.01 -5.81 -15.53
N PRO A 389 33.82 -6.76 -16.06
CA PRO A 389 34.17 -7.97 -15.34
C PRO A 389 35.02 -7.62 -14.11
N ILE A 390 35.01 -8.52 -13.12
CA ILE A 390 35.48 -8.37 -11.72
C ILE A 390 36.97 -7.96 -11.61
N HIS A 391 37.73 -7.95 -12.72
CA HIS A 391 39.14 -7.56 -12.81
C HIS A 391 39.40 -6.03 -12.92
N MET A 392 38.37 -5.20 -12.78
CA MET A 392 38.43 -3.75 -13.02
C MET A 392 38.05 -2.91 -11.77
N THR A 393 38.21 -3.46 -10.56
CA THR A 393 38.12 -2.68 -9.31
C THR A 393 39.04 -1.45 -9.34
N LEU A 394 40.21 -1.58 -9.99
CA LEU A 394 41.14 -0.48 -10.22
C LEU A 394 40.57 0.58 -11.16
N ALA A 395 39.87 0.20 -12.23
CA ALA A 395 39.26 1.16 -13.15
C ALA A 395 38.10 1.92 -12.49
N SER A 396 37.23 1.22 -11.76
CA SER A 396 36.16 1.84 -10.95
C SER A 396 36.74 2.76 -9.87
N PHE A 397 37.82 2.34 -9.20
CA PHE A 397 38.55 3.18 -8.26
C PHE A 397 39.09 4.44 -8.93
N LEU A 398 39.82 4.30 -10.04
CA LEU A 398 40.43 5.42 -10.77
C LEU A 398 39.38 6.41 -11.30
N ALA A 399 38.25 5.91 -11.79
CA ALA A 399 37.18 6.76 -12.29
C ALA A 399 36.47 7.52 -11.16
N ASN A 400 36.14 6.85 -10.05
CA ASN A 400 35.61 7.50 -8.84
C ASN A 400 36.62 8.53 -8.27
N PHE A 401 37.90 8.15 -8.21
CA PHE A 401 38.97 9.02 -7.72
C PHE A 401 39.10 10.27 -8.58
N THR A 402 39.11 10.10 -9.90
CA THR A 402 39.22 11.21 -10.85
C THR A 402 38.00 12.14 -10.76
N GLY A 403 36.79 11.59 -10.71
CA GLY A 403 35.57 12.37 -10.52
C GLY A 403 35.57 13.19 -9.23
N ARG A 404 35.92 12.55 -8.10
CA ARG A 404 36.04 13.25 -6.80
C ARG A 404 37.11 14.33 -6.81
N MET A 405 38.23 14.10 -7.51
CA MET A 405 39.28 15.11 -7.68
C MET A 405 38.84 16.33 -8.49
N PHE A 406 37.94 16.16 -9.47
CA PHE A 406 37.31 17.28 -10.17
C PHE A 406 36.33 18.05 -9.27
N LEU A 407 35.67 17.37 -8.34
CA LEU A 407 34.72 17.95 -7.39
C LEU A 407 35.38 18.48 -6.10
N ALA A 408 36.70 18.40 -5.95
CA ALA A 408 37.39 18.81 -4.72
C ALA A 408 37.18 20.28 -4.33
N THR A 409 37.19 21.18 -5.32
CA THR A 409 36.91 22.61 -5.11
C THR A 409 35.44 22.86 -4.79
N TRP A 410 34.54 22.02 -5.32
CA TRP A 410 33.11 22.04 -5.00
C TRP A 410 32.87 21.63 -3.54
N GLN A 411 33.52 20.56 -3.08
CA GLN A 411 33.45 20.12 -1.69
C GLN A 411 34.03 21.15 -0.72
N MET A 412 35.15 21.79 -1.08
CA MET A 412 35.73 22.89 -0.28
C MET A 412 34.77 24.09 -0.18
N ALA A 413 34.15 24.47 -1.30
CA ALA A 413 33.16 25.55 -1.29
C ALA A 413 31.88 25.18 -0.52
N TRP A 414 31.48 23.90 -0.51
CA TRP A 414 30.41 23.44 0.39
C TRP A 414 30.80 23.63 1.87
N VAL A 415 32.02 23.27 2.27
CA VAL A 415 32.51 23.52 3.65
C VAL A 415 32.43 25.01 3.98
N HIS A 416 32.84 25.90 3.08
CA HIS A 416 32.74 27.34 3.29
C HIS A 416 31.31 27.83 3.47
N ILE A 417 30.35 27.31 2.70
CA ILE A 417 28.92 27.66 2.86
C ILE A 417 28.38 27.17 4.21
N VAL A 418 28.80 25.99 4.67
CA VAL A 418 28.36 25.43 5.94
C VAL A 418 28.85 26.27 7.12
N ILE A 419 30.13 26.67 7.10
CA ILE A 419 30.77 27.31 8.26
C ILE A 419 30.60 28.84 8.27
N ALA A 420 30.39 29.48 7.11
CA ALA A 420 30.20 30.93 7.03
C ALA A 420 28.79 31.34 7.47
N ASP A 421 28.69 32.48 8.13
CA ASP A 421 27.43 33.07 8.59
C ASP A 421 26.55 33.54 7.44
N LYS A 422 27.11 34.36 6.55
CA LYS A 422 26.47 34.77 5.29
C LYS A 422 26.93 33.88 4.15
N SER A 423 25.97 33.38 3.37
CA SER A 423 26.29 32.54 2.22
C SER A 423 27.03 33.34 1.14
N PRO A 424 28.21 32.90 0.67
CA PRO A 424 28.99 33.59 -0.35
C PRO A 424 28.45 33.34 -1.78
N PHE A 425 27.12 33.35 -1.98
CA PHE A 425 26.48 32.92 -3.23
C PHE A 425 27.01 33.63 -4.50
N VAL A 426 27.41 34.89 -4.41
CA VAL A 426 27.99 35.67 -5.53
C VAL A 426 29.47 35.34 -5.79
N GLY A 427 30.17 34.79 -4.78
CA GLY A 427 31.61 34.46 -4.82
C GLY A 427 31.94 33.01 -5.22
N TYR A 428 30.99 32.07 -5.17
CA TYR A 428 31.28 30.64 -5.36
C TYR A 428 31.94 30.31 -6.72
N ARG A 429 31.51 30.98 -7.80
CA ARG A 429 32.11 30.81 -9.15
C ARG A 429 33.60 31.18 -9.18
N ARG A 430 34.03 32.11 -8.32
CA ARG A 430 35.44 32.55 -8.23
C ARG A 430 36.29 31.55 -7.42
N MET A 431 35.67 30.73 -6.57
CA MET A 431 36.33 29.76 -5.69
C MET A 431 36.53 28.38 -6.35
N LEU A 432 35.85 28.12 -7.48
CA LEU A 432 36.01 26.92 -8.31
C LEU A 432 37.20 27.00 -9.30
N GLY A 433 37.97 28.09 -9.29
CA GLY A 433 39.09 28.31 -10.22
C GLY A 433 40.33 27.45 -9.95
N TYR A 434 41.16 27.28 -10.98
CA TYR A 434 42.38 26.44 -10.96
C TYR A 434 43.38 26.80 -9.84
N GLN A 435 43.50 28.07 -9.47
CA GLN A 435 44.39 28.52 -8.39
C GLN A 435 43.98 27.95 -7.02
N HIS A 436 42.68 27.86 -6.74
CA HIS A 436 42.14 27.26 -5.50
C HIS A 436 42.26 25.74 -5.55
N TRP A 437 42.08 25.14 -6.73
CA TRP A 437 42.29 23.70 -6.94
C TRP A 437 43.70 23.26 -6.54
N ARG A 438 44.76 23.96 -6.98
CA ARG A 438 46.16 23.62 -6.61
C ARG A 438 46.40 23.67 -5.09
N ARG A 439 45.65 24.52 -4.36
CA ARG A 439 45.77 24.66 -2.91
C ARG A 439 45.09 23.54 -2.14
N ILE A 440 43.91 23.09 -2.57
CA ILE A 440 43.17 21.99 -1.93
C ILE A 440 43.58 20.60 -2.44
N ALA A 441 44.17 20.52 -3.63
CA ALA A 441 44.52 19.25 -4.29
C ALA A 441 45.29 18.25 -3.41
N PRO A 442 46.31 18.63 -2.61
CA PRO A 442 47.04 17.65 -1.80
C PRO A 442 46.16 16.93 -0.76
N VAL A 443 45.29 17.66 -0.06
CA VAL A 443 44.36 17.04 0.90
C VAL A 443 43.22 16.33 0.18
N ALA A 444 42.81 16.84 -0.98
CA ALA A 444 41.80 16.20 -1.82
C ALA A 444 42.26 14.85 -2.39
N VAL A 445 43.55 14.68 -2.68
CA VAL A 445 44.12 13.38 -3.10
C VAL A 445 43.96 12.35 -1.99
N LEU A 446 44.31 12.69 -0.74
CA LEU A 446 44.13 11.79 0.40
C LEU A 446 42.65 11.45 0.60
N HIS A 447 41.79 12.47 0.61
CA HIS A 447 40.35 12.30 0.79
C HIS A 447 39.72 11.44 -0.30
N SER A 448 39.99 11.76 -1.57
CA SER A 448 39.46 11.04 -2.73
C SER A 448 39.97 9.60 -2.76
N ALA A 449 41.25 9.35 -2.45
CA ALA A 449 41.80 7.99 -2.43
C ALA A 449 41.11 7.12 -1.37
N VAL A 450 40.90 7.65 -0.17
CA VAL A 450 40.22 6.94 0.93
C VAL A 450 38.77 6.68 0.58
N MET A 451 38.04 7.69 0.12
CA MET A 451 36.62 7.55 -0.25
C MET A 451 36.40 6.60 -1.43
N SER A 452 37.20 6.73 -2.49
CA SER A 452 37.14 5.83 -3.65
C SER A 452 37.51 4.39 -3.28
N GLY A 453 38.45 4.22 -2.33
CA GLY A 453 38.81 2.91 -1.79
C GLY A 453 37.64 2.27 -1.06
N THR A 454 37.00 3.01 -0.15
CA THR A 454 35.81 2.56 0.58
C THR A 454 34.64 2.25 -0.36
N SER A 455 34.34 3.11 -1.33
CA SER A 455 33.25 2.87 -2.30
C SER A 455 33.49 1.62 -3.16
N SER A 456 34.72 1.41 -3.63
CA SER A 456 35.07 0.25 -4.47
C SER A 456 35.00 -1.06 -3.69
N LEU A 457 35.30 -1.03 -2.40
CA LEU A 457 35.22 -2.19 -1.50
C LEU A 457 33.78 -2.49 -1.06
N ASN A 458 32.94 -1.47 -0.84
CA ASN A 458 31.51 -1.66 -0.56
C ASN A 458 30.77 -2.41 -1.67
N LEU A 459 31.19 -2.28 -2.94
CA LEU A 459 30.65 -3.06 -4.07
C LEU A 459 30.97 -4.56 -3.97
N VAL A 460 32.10 -4.90 -3.35
CA VAL A 460 32.51 -6.30 -3.10
C VAL A 460 31.79 -6.85 -1.87
N VAL A 461 31.61 -6.03 -0.84
CA VAL A 461 30.94 -6.38 0.43
C VAL A 461 29.42 -6.48 0.29
N SER A 462 28.79 -5.70 -0.58
CA SER A 462 27.33 -5.74 -0.81
C SER A 462 26.85 -7.11 -1.30
N ARG A 463 27.70 -7.86 -2.01
CA ARG A 463 27.43 -9.26 -2.36
C ARG A 463 27.35 -10.12 -1.11
N ALA A 464 28.35 -10.04 -0.23
CA ALA A 464 28.39 -10.80 1.03
C ALA A 464 27.23 -10.43 1.98
N VAL A 465 26.85 -9.16 2.05
CA VAL A 465 25.68 -8.68 2.82
C VAL A 465 24.38 -9.22 2.22
N GLY A 466 24.24 -9.24 0.90
CA GLY A 466 23.10 -9.88 0.22
C GLY A 466 22.95 -11.35 0.59
N TRP A 467 24.05 -12.12 0.63
CA TRP A 467 24.04 -13.52 1.08
C TRP A 467 23.62 -13.68 2.55
N VAL A 468 24.07 -12.79 3.44
CA VAL A 468 23.68 -12.82 4.87
C VAL A 468 22.20 -12.48 5.06
N ILE A 469 21.69 -11.49 4.32
CA ILE A 469 20.27 -11.08 4.38
C ILE A 469 19.36 -12.22 3.88
N VAL A 470 19.71 -12.85 2.74
CA VAL A 470 18.95 -14.00 2.21
C VAL A 470 18.97 -15.18 3.19
N GLY A 471 20.11 -15.42 3.86
CA GLY A 471 20.23 -16.47 4.88
C GLY A 471 19.46 -16.20 6.18
N ILE A 472 19.24 -14.93 6.55
CA ILE A 472 18.42 -14.53 7.71
C ILE A 472 16.92 -14.56 7.39
N LEU A 473 16.55 -14.25 6.14
CA LEU A 473 15.16 -14.21 5.67
C LEU A 473 14.59 -15.58 5.27
N GLY A 474 15.30 -16.68 5.53
CA GLY A 474 14.75 -18.04 5.45
C GLY A 474 14.89 -18.73 4.09
N GLY A 475 15.78 -18.28 3.20
CA GLY A 475 16.09 -19.01 1.97
C GLY A 475 16.76 -20.36 2.27
N GLU A 476 16.05 -21.47 2.05
CA GLU A 476 16.65 -22.81 1.98
C GLU A 476 17.56 -22.88 0.75
N GLY A 477 18.83 -22.52 0.95
CA GLY A 477 19.79 -22.49 -0.14
C GLY A 477 21.18 -22.13 0.33
N SER A 478 21.87 -23.12 0.90
CA SER A 478 23.33 -23.28 1.01
C SER A 478 23.87 -23.39 2.43
N SER A 479 24.34 -24.60 2.73
CA SER A 479 25.17 -24.97 3.86
C SER A 479 26.59 -24.41 3.69
N GLY A 480 27.01 -23.50 4.57
CA GLY A 480 28.42 -23.18 4.76
C GLY A 480 28.70 -21.75 5.23
N GLY A 481 28.83 -21.55 6.55
CA GLY A 481 29.36 -20.30 7.13
C GLY A 481 28.43 -19.53 8.06
N LYS A 482 27.63 -20.22 8.90
CA LYS A 482 26.78 -19.56 9.91
C LYS A 482 27.63 -19.03 11.07
N GLY A 483 28.01 -17.75 11.04
CA GLY A 483 28.55 -16.99 12.19
C GLY A 483 29.76 -16.11 11.88
N GLU A 484 30.75 -16.62 11.13
CA GLU A 484 32.03 -15.93 10.93
C GLU A 484 31.96 -14.80 9.87
N GLY A 485 31.09 -14.94 8.87
CA GLY A 485 30.94 -13.96 7.80
C GLY A 485 30.35 -12.61 8.26
N GLY A 486 29.39 -12.63 9.17
CA GLY A 486 28.74 -11.41 9.69
C GLY A 486 29.70 -10.55 10.54
N PHE A 487 30.49 -11.20 11.39
CA PHE A 487 31.47 -10.51 12.23
C PHE A 487 32.58 -9.84 11.40
N GLY A 488 33.08 -10.54 10.37
CA GLY A 488 34.06 -9.97 9.43
C GLY A 488 33.53 -8.73 8.69
N VAL A 489 32.25 -8.74 8.30
CA VAL A 489 31.59 -7.60 7.66
C VAL A 489 31.48 -6.40 8.62
N VAL A 490 31.06 -6.61 9.86
CA VAL A 490 30.97 -5.54 10.87
C VAL A 490 32.35 -4.94 11.16
N LEU A 491 33.38 -5.78 11.34
CA LEU A 491 34.74 -5.31 11.54
C LEU A 491 35.27 -4.50 10.35
N LEU A 492 34.94 -4.90 9.12
CA LEU A 492 35.34 -4.20 7.91
C LEU A 492 34.64 -2.84 7.80
N PHE A 493 33.34 -2.76 8.10
CA PHE A 493 32.62 -1.49 8.19
C PHE A 493 33.21 -0.56 9.25
N LEU A 494 33.50 -1.07 10.44
CA LEU A 494 34.15 -0.31 11.51
C LEU A 494 35.54 0.19 11.09
N PHE A 495 36.34 -0.64 10.41
CA PHE A 495 37.64 -0.26 9.90
C PHE A 495 37.55 0.92 8.91
N PHE A 496 36.66 0.85 7.91
CA PHE A 496 36.49 1.94 6.95
C PHE A 496 35.88 3.19 7.58
N PHE A 497 34.98 3.03 8.54
CA PHE A 497 34.48 4.15 9.33
C PHE A 497 35.64 4.87 10.05
N LEU A 498 36.48 4.12 10.75
CA LEU A 498 37.66 4.66 11.45
C LEU A 498 38.72 5.24 10.50
N LEU A 499 38.70 4.87 9.23
CA LEU A 499 39.57 5.45 8.19
C LEU A 499 39.00 6.74 7.60
N THR A 500 37.71 6.74 7.25
CA THR A 500 37.03 7.82 6.52
C THR A 500 36.74 9.04 7.39
N VAL A 501 36.34 8.83 8.64
CA VAL A 501 35.97 9.90 9.58
C VAL A 501 37.15 10.83 9.90
N PRO A 502 38.36 10.35 10.25
CA PRO A 502 39.54 11.22 10.39
C PRO A 502 39.88 12.03 9.13
N VAL A 503 39.77 11.39 7.97
CA VAL A 503 40.15 12.01 6.70
C VAL A 503 39.17 13.13 6.32
N ASN A 504 37.87 12.95 6.62
CA ASN A 504 36.87 14.02 6.54
C ASN A 504 37.20 15.19 7.47
N ALA A 505 37.62 14.93 8.72
CA ALA A 505 38.01 15.99 9.65
C ALA A 505 39.22 16.77 9.12
N ILE A 506 40.24 16.08 8.62
CA ILE A 506 41.44 16.70 8.03
C ILE A 506 41.05 17.57 6.83
N PHE A 507 40.27 17.03 5.89
CA PHE A 507 39.82 17.79 4.73
C PHE A 507 39.04 19.05 5.13
N THR A 508 38.10 18.90 6.06
CA THR A 508 37.27 20.02 6.55
C THR A 508 38.13 21.10 7.20
N ARG A 509 39.09 20.74 8.05
CA ARG A 509 39.99 21.70 8.72
C ARG A 509 40.91 22.42 7.74
N VAL A 510 41.46 21.71 6.75
CA VAL A 510 42.25 22.34 5.67
C VAL A 510 41.38 23.27 4.83
N ALA A 511 40.17 22.86 4.44
CA ALA A 511 39.23 23.71 3.73
C ALA A 511 38.84 24.96 4.55
N ALA A 512 38.56 24.82 5.84
CA ALA A 512 38.21 25.93 6.73
C ALA A 512 39.35 26.93 6.92
N SER A 513 40.62 26.48 6.90
CA SER A 513 41.78 27.38 6.91
C SER A 513 41.87 28.29 5.68
N MET A 514 41.19 27.91 4.60
CA MET A 514 41.10 28.66 3.34
C MET A 514 39.84 29.54 3.26
N LEU A 515 39.09 29.70 4.36
CA LEU A 515 37.93 30.58 4.42
C LEU A 515 38.37 32.03 4.16
N PRO A 516 37.76 32.76 3.21
CA PRO A 516 38.09 34.16 2.92
C PRO A 516 38.00 35.07 4.16
N GLU A 517 38.93 36.02 4.29
CA GLU A 517 39.04 36.87 5.50
C GLU A 517 37.77 37.69 5.80
N GLY A 518 36.97 38.02 4.78
CA GLY A 518 35.71 38.77 4.90
C GLY A 518 34.44 37.94 5.21
N LEU A 519 34.57 36.64 5.51
CA LEU A 519 33.42 35.78 5.86
C LEU A 519 33.51 35.33 7.31
N ASP A 520 32.65 35.85 8.17
CA ASP A 520 32.59 35.45 9.58
C ASP A 520 32.03 34.03 9.73
N PRO A 521 32.62 33.20 10.61
CA PRO A 521 32.12 31.86 10.85
C PRO A 521 31.00 31.83 11.88
N ILE A 522 30.12 30.84 11.79
CA ILE A 522 29.02 30.68 12.76
C ILE A 522 29.51 30.10 14.10
N VAL A 523 30.56 29.27 14.08
CA VAL A 523 31.18 28.73 15.30
C VAL A 523 32.51 29.44 15.60
N PRO A 524 32.87 29.64 16.87
CA PRO A 524 34.21 30.09 17.24
C PRO A 524 35.23 29.07 16.76
N PHE A 525 36.19 29.53 15.95
CA PHE A 525 37.38 28.73 15.65
C PHE A 525 38.61 29.60 15.37
N ASP A 526 39.78 29.08 15.76
CA ASP A 526 41.06 29.73 15.48
C ASP A 526 41.45 29.57 13.99
N ARG A 527 41.27 30.64 13.20
CA ARG A 527 41.67 30.68 11.78
C ARG A 527 43.17 30.45 11.55
N ARG A 528 44.02 30.68 12.56
CA ARG A 528 45.47 30.46 12.48
C ARG A 528 45.88 29.06 12.89
N PHE A 529 44.97 28.27 13.48
CA PHE A 529 45.21 26.92 14.00
C PHE A 529 46.51 26.83 14.83
N GLY A 530 46.65 27.68 15.84
CA GLY A 530 47.83 27.79 16.69
C GLY A 530 49.05 28.42 16.01
N GLY A 531 48.82 29.35 15.07
CA GLY A 531 49.89 30.05 14.33
C GLY A 531 50.49 29.27 13.17
N LYS A 532 49.90 28.13 12.79
CA LYS A 532 50.34 27.29 11.67
C LYS A 532 49.95 27.83 10.29
N VAL A 533 48.99 28.76 10.23
CA VAL A 533 48.56 29.43 9.00
C VAL A 533 49.06 30.88 8.98
N LYS A 534 49.75 31.28 7.91
CA LYS A 534 50.20 32.66 7.69
C LYS A 534 49.10 33.49 7.00
N MET A 535 48.56 34.50 7.69
CA MET A 535 47.62 35.45 7.08
C MET A 535 48.40 36.47 6.21
N GLY A 536 47.92 36.74 4.99
CA GLY A 536 48.53 37.74 4.09
C GLY A 536 49.68 37.27 3.17
N GLY A 537 49.97 35.97 3.07
CA GLY A 537 51.00 35.41 2.17
C GLY A 537 50.49 34.26 1.29
N GLY A 538 51.12 34.04 0.12
CA GLY A 538 50.62 33.17 -0.96
C GLY A 538 50.29 31.70 -0.65
N ASP A 539 50.60 31.20 0.56
CA ASP A 539 50.33 29.83 1.06
C ASP A 539 49.59 29.85 2.41
N ALA A 540 48.46 30.57 2.47
CA ALA A 540 47.54 30.59 3.61
C ALA A 540 46.68 29.31 3.67
N ARG A 541 47.28 28.15 3.95
CA ARG A 541 46.56 26.88 4.18
C ARG A 541 47.20 26.07 5.30
N LEU A 542 46.38 25.30 6.00
CA LEU A 542 46.84 24.34 7.00
C LEU A 542 47.40 23.07 6.31
N GLY A 543 48.56 22.58 6.77
CA GLY A 543 49.12 21.31 6.29
C GLY A 543 48.29 20.11 6.75
N ILE A 544 48.31 19.00 5.99
CA ILE A 544 47.54 17.77 6.29
C ILE A 544 47.89 17.22 7.68
N VAL A 545 49.18 17.14 8.02
CA VAL A 545 49.65 16.62 9.31
C VAL A 545 49.29 17.58 10.45
N ASP A 546 49.45 18.89 10.21
CA ASP A 546 49.10 19.92 11.19
C ASP A 546 47.60 19.97 11.44
N ALA A 547 46.77 19.71 10.43
CA ALA A 547 45.31 19.65 10.55
C ALA A 547 44.87 18.57 11.55
N TRP A 548 45.49 17.39 11.55
CA TRP A 548 45.22 16.35 12.54
C TRP A 548 45.84 16.67 13.90
N ARG A 549 47.10 17.12 13.94
CA ARG A 549 47.82 17.38 15.20
C ARG A 549 47.19 18.51 16.02
N THR A 550 46.71 19.56 15.38
CA THR A 550 46.02 20.69 16.03
C THR A 550 44.58 20.39 16.43
N PHE A 551 44.05 19.21 16.07
CA PHE A 551 42.71 18.81 16.45
C PHE A 551 42.74 18.30 17.89
N GLU A 552 42.25 19.09 18.85
CA GLU A 552 42.28 18.74 20.27
C GLU A 552 41.52 17.43 20.57
N TRP A 553 41.98 16.68 21.58
CA TRP A 553 41.35 15.41 21.97
C TRP A 553 39.87 15.56 22.33
N SER A 554 39.52 16.60 23.10
CA SER A 554 38.13 16.86 23.49
C SER A 554 37.24 17.09 22.26
N ALA A 555 37.75 17.78 21.24
CA ALA A 555 37.06 18.05 19.98
C ALA A 555 36.96 16.80 19.09
N ARG A 556 38.00 15.95 19.07
CA ARG A 556 37.96 14.64 18.40
C ARG A 556 36.84 13.77 18.95
N VAL A 557 36.75 13.62 20.27
CA VAL A 557 35.71 12.79 20.90
C VAL A 557 34.31 13.28 20.53
N ARG A 558 34.07 14.60 20.55
CA ARG A 558 32.79 15.19 20.12
C ARG A 558 32.48 14.87 18.65
N TYR A 559 33.47 15.06 17.77
CA TYR A 559 33.34 14.80 16.34
C TYR A 559 33.00 13.34 16.05
N PHE A 560 33.74 12.38 16.61
CA PHE A 560 33.44 10.95 16.44
C PHE A 560 32.06 10.59 17.01
N LYS A 561 31.69 11.13 18.17
CA LYS A 561 30.38 10.89 18.79
C LYS A 561 29.23 11.26 17.86
N ILE A 562 29.31 12.38 17.15
CA ILE A 562 28.29 12.81 16.17
C ILE A 562 28.08 11.75 15.08
N PHE A 563 29.16 11.22 14.50
CA PHE A 563 29.05 10.20 13.45
C PHE A 563 28.59 8.84 13.98
N PHE A 564 29.01 8.44 15.18
CA PHE A 564 28.50 7.23 15.83
C PHE A 564 27.00 7.32 16.10
N GLN A 565 26.51 8.46 16.60
CA GLN A 565 25.09 8.69 16.82
C GLN A 565 24.30 8.69 15.51
N ALA A 566 24.83 9.30 14.45
CA ALA A 566 24.20 9.29 13.13
C ALA A 566 24.04 7.86 12.60
N ILE A 567 25.10 7.04 12.66
CA ILE A 567 25.05 5.63 12.24
C ILE A 567 24.03 4.85 13.07
N ALA A 568 23.99 5.04 14.39
CA ALA A 568 23.02 4.38 15.24
C ALA A 568 21.57 4.70 14.83
N ILE A 569 21.29 5.98 14.50
CA ILE A 569 19.97 6.41 14.00
C ILE A 569 19.68 5.80 12.63
N GLU A 570 20.64 5.80 11.71
CA GLU A 570 20.48 5.20 10.37
C GLU A 570 20.21 3.69 10.44
N ILE A 571 20.87 2.96 11.35
CA ILE A 571 20.59 1.53 11.59
C ILE A 571 19.16 1.34 12.08
N VAL A 572 18.71 2.16 13.06
CA VAL A 572 17.34 2.07 13.58
C VAL A 572 16.32 2.36 12.47
N LEU A 573 16.53 3.40 11.67
CA LEU A 573 15.68 3.73 10.53
C LEU A 573 15.64 2.58 9.51
N GLY A 574 16.80 1.98 9.19
CA GLY A 574 16.89 0.85 8.28
C GLY A 574 16.15 -0.39 8.78
N VAL A 575 16.29 -0.72 10.07
CA VAL A 575 15.58 -1.86 10.68
C VAL A 575 14.08 -1.63 10.71
N VAL A 576 13.62 -0.46 11.18
CA VAL A 576 12.19 -0.14 11.26
C VAL A 576 11.56 -0.08 9.87
N GLY A 577 12.20 0.63 8.92
CA GLY A 577 11.73 0.70 7.54
C GLY A 577 11.71 -0.67 6.87
N GLY A 578 12.74 -1.49 7.08
CA GLY A 578 12.78 -2.85 6.56
C GLY A 578 11.68 -3.75 7.13
N LEU A 579 11.39 -3.68 8.43
CA LEU A 579 10.30 -4.43 9.06
C LEU A 579 8.92 -3.99 8.53
N LEU A 580 8.72 -2.69 8.31
CA LEU A 580 7.48 -2.17 7.73
C LEU A 580 7.28 -2.67 6.30
N VAL A 581 8.30 -2.53 5.45
CA VAL A 581 8.26 -3.03 4.06
C VAL A 581 8.03 -4.55 4.02
N LEU A 582 8.64 -5.32 4.92
CA LEU A 582 8.38 -6.76 5.03
C LEU A 582 6.93 -7.05 5.45
N GLY A 583 6.36 -6.25 6.35
CA GLY A 583 4.95 -6.34 6.73
C GLY A 583 4.01 -6.03 5.55
N GLU A 584 4.29 -4.96 4.83
CA GLU A 584 3.54 -4.53 3.64
C GLU A 584 3.64 -5.55 2.50
N LEU A 585 4.83 -6.13 2.26
CA LEU A 585 5.02 -7.20 1.28
C LEU A 585 4.26 -8.48 1.65
N LYS A 586 4.28 -8.87 2.93
CA LYS A 586 3.47 -10.01 3.39
C LYS A 586 1.98 -9.71 3.22
N TRP A 587 1.55 -8.50 3.58
CA TRP A 587 0.17 -8.07 3.39
C TRP A 587 -0.26 -8.16 1.93
N LEU A 588 0.56 -7.65 1.01
CA LEU A 588 0.34 -7.77 -0.43
C LEU A 588 0.25 -9.24 -0.86
N LEU A 589 1.16 -10.10 -0.43
CA LEU A 589 1.21 -11.51 -0.85
C LEU A 589 0.10 -12.40 -0.27
N TYR A 590 -0.48 -12.06 0.88
CA TYR A 590 -1.53 -12.85 1.56
C TYR A 590 -2.94 -12.29 1.39
N SER A 591 -3.10 -11.20 0.65
CA SER A 591 -4.41 -10.58 0.37
C SER A 591 -4.88 -10.77 -1.07
N HIS A 592 -4.35 -11.82 -1.72
CA HIS A 592 -4.69 -12.36 -3.05
C HIS A 592 -4.87 -13.86 -2.98
#